data_AF-A0A9D7DBP1-F1
#
_entry.id   AF-A0A9D7DBP1-F1
#
_cell.length_a   1.000
_cell.length_b   1.000
_cell.length_c   1.000
_cell.angle_alpha   90.00
_cell.angle_beta   90.00
_cell.angle_gamma   90.00
#
_symmetry.space_group_name_H-M   'P 1'
#
loop_
_entity.id
_entity.type
_entity.pdbx_description
1 polymer ?
#
loop_
_entity_poly.entity_id
_entity_poly.type
_entity_poly.pdbx_seq_one_letter_code
_entity_poly.pdbx_strand_id
1 'polypeptide(L)'
;MWYNFIGTGDDVTMSTCSGTGFDTKISVFTGPCNALTCVSGSDDAPNCPGNGSSTVFHTIAGTEYFVMVHGYDQSQGAFTLTMTCTAPCAPVENDNCTNPTPLTLQLTGGCETSTGTNECAFATGVPNPPCDPWGNIVDTWYSFNSSWATNLTLSLEAVDAEFVNAAIYTACDAPEYIECWTGVDAPIALNVPANTELLLRIWNGGGVDAGTYNVCVEGDFNVGVSASTGSAGQLIQLYPVPVRDVLTAQPLDGIATLTVVDLQGRTLMSTSTNGLRSAQLDVNTLAPGSYVLLGDGSMVGRFVKE
;
A
#
# COMPACT_ATOMS: atom_id res chain seq x y z
N MET A 1 -42.01 -8.82 19.23
CA MET A 1 -42.51 -9.08 17.86
C MET A 1 -41.39 -9.69 17.04
N TRP A 2 -41.70 -10.65 16.16
CA TRP A 2 -40.74 -11.30 15.28
C TRP A 2 -40.98 -10.92 13.82
N TYR A 3 -39.90 -10.68 13.08
CA TYR A 3 -39.87 -10.42 11.65
C TYR A 3 -38.84 -11.34 11.00
N ASN A 4 -38.95 -11.60 9.71
CA ASN A 4 -37.90 -12.28 8.95
C ASN A 4 -37.63 -11.57 7.62
N PHE A 5 -36.44 -11.82 7.08
CA PHE A 5 -36.07 -11.41 5.73
C PHE A 5 -34.98 -12.33 5.19
N ILE A 6 -34.78 -12.31 3.87
CA ILE A 6 -33.70 -13.02 3.20
C ILE A 6 -32.56 -12.04 2.93
N GLY A 7 -31.35 -12.38 3.39
CA GLY A 7 -30.14 -11.61 3.16
C GLY A 7 -29.80 -11.50 1.67
N THR A 8 -29.24 -10.36 1.29
CA THR A 8 -28.87 -10.05 -0.10
C THR A 8 -27.36 -10.02 -0.31
N GLY A 9 -26.55 -10.10 0.75
CA GLY A 9 -25.13 -9.75 0.69
C GLY A 9 -24.84 -8.33 1.18
N ASP A 10 -25.89 -7.56 1.46
CA ASP A 10 -25.78 -6.17 1.92
C ASP A 10 -25.55 -6.08 3.43
N ASP A 11 -24.98 -4.96 3.86
CA ASP A 11 -25.03 -4.53 5.24
C ASP A 11 -26.44 -4.01 5.53
N VAL A 12 -27.07 -4.61 6.53
CA VAL A 12 -28.44 -4.31 6.92
C VAL A 12 -28.44 -3.55 8.23
N THR A 13 -29.05 -2.37 8.22
CA THR A 13 -29.36 -1.61 9.43
C THR A 13 -30.81 -1.85 9.83
N MET A 14 -31.02 -2.31 11.06
CA MET A 14 -32.33 -2.42 11.71
C MET A 14 -32.44 -1.35 12.79
N SER A 15 -33.48 -0.52 12.75
CA SER A 15 -33.65 0.60 13.69
C SER A 15 -35.08 0.82 14.13
N THR A 16 -35.29 1.15 15.41
CA THR A 16 -36.55 1.62 15.98
C THR A 16 -36.58 3.12 16.28
N CYS A 17 -35.51 3.84 15.94
CA CYS A 17 -35.27 5.20 16.40
C CYS A 17 -36.25 6.25 15.84
N SER A 18 -36.93 5.96 14.74
CA SER A 18 -37.85 6.89 14.08
C SER A 18 -39.30 6.84 14.58
N GLY A 19 -39.61 5.95 15.54
CA GLY A 19 -41.01 5.78 15.95
C GLY A 19 -41.24 4.95 17.20
N THR A 20 -40.35 5.02 18.20
CA THR A 20 -40.60 4.38 19.51
C THR A 20 -41.03 5.40 20.57
N GLY A 21 -41.92 4.98 21.46
CA GLY A 21 -42.29 5.71 22.68
C GLY A 21 -41.84 5.01 23.97
N PHE A 22 -41.05 3.94 23.85
CA PHE A 22 -40.56 3.13 24.96
C PHE A 22 -39.18 2.55 24.64
N ASP A 23 -38.54 2.03 25.69
CA ASP A 23 -37.22 1.41 25.61
C ASP A 23 -37.27 0.09 24.83
N THR A 24 -36.66 0.09 23.63
CA THR A 24 -36.71 -1.03 22.68
C THR A 24 -35.38 -1.73 22.59
N LYS A 25 -35.42 -3.05 22.43
CA LYS A 25 -34.31 -3.94 22.10
C LYS A 25 -34.51 -4.58 20.72
N ILE A 26 -33.42 -4.74 19.98
CA ILE A 26 -33.35 -5.51 18.74
C ILE A 26 -32.43 -6.71 18.97
N SER A 27 -32.86 -7.89 18.53
CA SER A 27 -32.01 -9.10 18.49
C SER A 27 -32.17 -9.78 17.14
N VAL A 28 -31.06 -10.01 16.45
CA VAL A 28 -31.01 -10.57 15.10
C VAL A 28 -30.41 -11.96 15.18
N PHE A 29 -31.07 -12.93 14.55
CA PHE A 29 -30.67 -14.33 14.54
C PHE A 29 -30.65 -14.89 13.12
N THR A 30 -29.92 -15.99 12.95
CA THR A 30 -30.02 -16.90 11.80
C THR A 30 -30.06 -18.35 12.28
N GLY A 31 -30.15 -19.30 11.36
CA GLY A 31 -30.28 -20.72 11.66
C GLY A 31 -31.73 -21.16 11.90
N PRO A 32 -31.96 -22.44 12.21
CA PRO A 32 -33.30 -22.97 12.36
C PRO A 32 -33.94 -22.49 13.67
N CYS A 33 -35.28 -22.44 13.74
CA CYS A 33 -36.03 -21.93 14.90
C CYS A 33 -35.70 -22.61 16.24
N ASN A 34 -35.18 -23.84 16.22
CA ASN A 34 -34.79 -24.60 17.42
C ASN A 34 -33.30 -24.51 17.77
N ALA A 35 -32.50 -23.82 16.96
CA ALA A 35 -31.07 -23.59 17.18
C ALA A 35 -30.65 -22.25 16.56
N LEU A 36 -31.26 -21.16 17.04
CA LEU A 36 -30.95 -19.81 16.60
C LEU A 36 -29.52 -19.43 16.98
N THR A 37 -28.78 -18.88 16.02
CA THR A 37 -27.46 -18.27 16.21
C THR A 37 -27.64 -16.76 16.24
N CYS A 38 -27.17 -16.11 17.31
CA CYS A 38 -27.17 -14.65 17.40
C CYS A 38 -26.20 -14.06 16.37
N VAL A 39 -26.70 -13.13 15.55
CA VAL A 39 -25.92 -12.41 14.53
C VAL A 39 -25.58 -11.02 15.04
N SER A 40 -26.56 -10.31 15.62
CA SER A 40 -26.36 -8.97 16.16
C SER A 40 -27.48 -8.59 17.13
N GLY A 41 -27.32 -7.47 17.84
CA GLY A 41 -28.33 -6.93 18.73
C GLY A 41 -28.03 -5.49 19.15
N SER A 42 -29.04 -4.85 19.75
CA SER A 42 -28.94 -3.51 20.32
C SER A 42 -29.99 -3.33 21.42
N ASP A 43 -29.65 -2.53 22.42
CA ASP A 43 -30.49 -2.22 23.59
C ASP A 43 -30.63 -0.71 23.83
N ASP A 44 -29.79 0.12 23.21
CA ASP A 44 -29.82 1.56 23.34
C ASP A 44 -28.84 2.13 22.32
N ALA A 45 -29.36 2.59 21.18
CA ALA A 45 -28.50 3.16 20.15
C ALA A 45 -28.19 4.64 20.44
N PRO A 46 -26.95 5.09 20.19
CA PRO A 46 -26.59 6.50 20.28
C PRO A 46 -27.50 7.35 19.38
N ASN A 47 -27.88 8.54 19.86
CA ASN A 47 -28.71 9.50 19.13
C ASN A 47 -30.13 9.03 18.79
N CYS A 48 -30.63 7.99 19.47
CA CYS A 48 -32.01 7.52 19.30
C CYS A 48 -32.92 8.06 20.41
N PRO A 49 -34.03 8.74 20.07
CA PRO A 49 -34.95 9.25 21.08
C PRO A 49 -35.68 8.11 21.79
N GLY A 50 -35.91 8.28 23.10
CA GLY A 50 -36.74 7.36 23.88
C GLY A 50 -36.17 5.96 24.05
N ASN A 51 -34.84 5.81 24.10
CA ASN A 51 -34.15 4.52 24.20
C ASN A 51 -34.48 3.60 23.01
N GLY A 52 -34.43 4.19 21.81
CA GLY A 52 -34.53 3.45 20.56
C GLY A 52 -33.28 2.61 20.31
N SER A 53 -33.46 1.45 19.68
CA SER A 53 -32.38 0.54 19.31
C SER A 53 -32.05 0.62 17.83
N SER A 54 -30.77 0.43 17.51
CA SER A 54 -30.26 0.36 16.14
C SER A 54 -29.06 -0.57 16.07
N THR A 55 -29.02 -1.42 15.05
CA THR A 55 -27.90 -2.35 14.83
C THR A 55 -27.62 -2.54 13.34
N VAL A 56 -26.35 -2.73 13.00
CA VAL A 56 -25.86 -2.99 11.64
C VAL A 56 -25.16 -4.34 11.62
N PHE A 57 -25.39 -5.14 10.58
CA PHE A 57 -24.73 -6.42 10.38
C PHE A 57 -24.68 -6.80 8.91
N HIS A 58 -23.62 -7.50 8.52
CA HIS A 58 -23.46 -8.04 7.18
C HIS A 58 -24.34 -9.27 6.98
N THR A 59 -25.02 -9.35 5.83
CA THR A 59 -25.87 -10.49 5.49
C THR A 59 -25.23 -11.41 4.46
N ILE A 60 -25.48 -12.72 4.57
CA ILE A 60 -25.10 -13.69 3.54
C ILE A 60 -26.27 -13.80 2.56
N ALA A 61 -25.99 -13.62 1.26
CA ALA A 61 -26.99 -13.73 0.21
C ALA A 61 -27.73 -15.08 0.26
N GLY A 62 -29.07 -15.05 0.32
CA GLY A 62 -29.92 -16.24 0.38
C GLY A 62 -30.12 -16.84 1.79
N THR A 63 -29.47 -16.30 2.82
CA THR A 63 -29.66 -16.75 4.21
C THR A 63 -30.87 -16.08 4.84
N GLU A 64 -31.73 -16.84 5.54
CA GLU A 64 -32.85 -16.28 6.30
C GLU A 64 -32.37 -15.73 7.66
N TYR A 65 -32.84 -14.52 7.98
CA TYR A 65 -32.58 -13.84 9.24
C TYR A 65 -33.89 -13.56 9.96
N PHE A 66 -33.87 -13.69 11.29
CA PHE A 66 -35.00 -13.42 12.18
C PHE A 66 -34.67 -12.23 13.08
N VAL A 67 -35.55 -11.24 13.10
CA VAL A 67 -35.41 -10.03 13.92
C VAL A 67 -36.47 -10.02 15.00
N MET A 68 -36.04 -10.04 16.25
CA MET A 68 -36.90 -9.85 17.42
C MET A 68 -36.81 -8.40 17.88
N VAL A 69 -37.93 -7.68 17.81
CA VAL A 69 -38.09 -6.39 18.50
C VAL A 69 -38.83 -6.62 19.80
N HIS A 70 -38.23 -6.26 20.92
CA HIS A 70 -38.79 -6.42 22.26
C HIS A 70 -38.50 -5.18 23.10
N GLY A 71 -39.04 -5.10 24.31
CA GLY A 71 -38.78 -3.96 25.19
C GLY A 71 -37.76 -4.31 26.27
N TYR A 72 -37.05 -3.31 26.79
CA TYR A 72 -36.30 -3.48 28.02
C TYR A 72 -37.22 -3.83 29.19
N ASP A 73 -36.88 -4.90 29.92
CA ASP A 73 -37.70 -5.54 30.95
C ASP A 73 -39.15 -5.84 30.49
N GLN A 74 -40.12 -5.04 30.95
CA GLN A 74 -41.55 -5.18 30.63
C GLN A 74 -42.08 -4.01 29.80
N SER A 75 -41.19 -3.15 29.30
CA SER A 75 -41.56 -1.98 28.50
C SER A 75 -42.28 -2.40 27.24
N GLN A 76 -43.40 -1.74 26.96
CA GLN A 76 -44.29 -2.06 25.86
C GLN A 76 -44.85 -0.77 25.28
N GLY A 77 -45.03 -0.75 23.96
CA GLY A 77 -45.62 0.39 23.27
C GLY A 77 -45.64 0.20 21.77
N ALA A 78 -46.08 1.24 21.07
CA ALA A 78 -45.95 1.30 19.63
C ALA A 78 -44.48 1.56 19.24
N PHE A 79 -44.04 0.88 18.18
CA PHE A 79 -42.74 1.09 17.57
C PHE A 79 -42.87 1.07 16.04
N THR A 80 -41.94 1.73 15.36
CA THR A 80 -41.69 1.55 13.92
C THR A 80 -40.35 0.86 13.76
N LEU A 81 -40.31 -0.26 13.04
CA LEU A 81 -39.04 -0.90 12.64
C LEU A 81 -38.71 -0.48 11.21
N THR A 82 -37.54 0.11 11.01
CA THR A 82 -36.99 0.41 9.69
C THR A 82 -35.84 -0.52 9.38
N MET A 83 -35.82 -1.03 8.16
CA MET A 83 -34.72 -1.80 7.58
C MET A 83 -34.16 -1.01 6.41
N THR A 84 -32.86 -0.73 6.43
CA THR A 84 -32.16 -0.15 5.28
C THR A 84 -31.01 -1.06 4.90
N CYS A 85 -30.84 -1.29 3.60
CA CYS A 85 -29.73 -2.05 3.05
C CYS A 85 -28.76 -1.10 2.37
N THR A 86 -27.48 -1.27 2.64
CA THR A 86 -26.39 -0.63 1.92
C THR A 86 -25.49 -1.73 1.39
N ALA A 87 -25.09 -1.61 0.12
CA ALA A 87 -24.07 -2.51 -0.42
C ALA A 87 -22.87 -2.50 0.53
N PRO A 88 -22.28 -3.67 0.84
CA PRO A 88 -21.08 -3.68 1.63
C PRO A 88 -20.01 -2.92 0.83
N CYS A 89 -19.11 -2.27 1.53
CA CYS A 89 -17.89 -1.78 0.91
C CYS A 89 -17.18 -2.92 0.16
N ALA A 90 -16.55 -2.59 -0.96
CA ALA A 90 -15.72 -3.56 -1.68
C ALA A 90 -14.49 -3.88 -0.83
N PRO A 91 -14.16 -5.17 -0.60
CA PRO A 91 -12.90 -5.54 0.03
C PRO A 91 -11.73 -4.94 -0.74
N VAL A 92 -10.73 -4.44 -0.01
CA VAL A 92 -9.52 -3.94 -0.65
C VAL A 92 -8.67 -5.10 -1.16
N GLU A 93 -8.15 -4.98 -2.37
CA GLU A 93 -7.46 -6.09 -3.07
C GLU A 93 -6.10 -6.44 -2.43
N ASN A 94 -5.47 -5.48 -1.75
CA ASN A 94 -4.13 -5.59 -1.18
C ASN A 94 -4.13 -5.83 0.33
N ASP A 95 -5.19 -6.43 0.84
CA ASP A 95 -5.38 -6.84 2.22
C ASP A 95 -4.58 -8.10 2.60
N ASN A 96 -3.80 -8.66 1.67
CA ASN A 96 -3.00 -9.85 1.92
C ASN A 96 -1.54 -9.63 1.47
N CYS A 97 -0.59 -10.02 2.32
CA CYS A 97 0.84 -9.92 2.00
C CYS A 97 1.28 -10.75 0.79
N THR A 98 0.50 -11.73 0.34
CA THR A 98 0.77 -12.47 -0.90
C THR A 98 0.31 -11.74 -2.17
N ASN A 99 -0.56 -10.74 -2.04
CA ASN A 99 -1.05 -9.91 -3.15
C ASN A 99 -0.92 -8.41 -2.83
N PRO A 100 0.30 -7.91 -2.57
CA PRO A 100 0.51 -6.51 -2.24
C PRO A 100 0.38 -5.60 -3.48
N THR A 101 -0.04 -4.36 -3.27
CA THR A 101 -0.03 -3.34 -4.33
C THR A 101 1.41 -2.91 -4.60
N PRO A 102 1.91 -2.96 -5.85
CA PRO A 102 3.26 -2.52 -6.15
C PRO A 102 3.39 -0.99 -6.05
N LEU A 103 4.38 -0.53 -5.28
CA LEU A 103 4.83 0.86 -5.26
C LEU A 103 6.09 1.01 -6.09
N THR A 104 6.15 2.11 -6.83
CA THR A 104 7.37 2.50 -7.56
C THR A 104 8.22 3.37 -6.65
N LEU A 105 9.49 3.03 -6.49
CA LEU A 105 10.45 3.88 -5.79
C LEU A 105 10.62 5.21 -6.55
N GLN A 106 10.59 6.34 -5.83
CA GLN A 106 10.67 7.68 -6.40
C GLN A 106 11.92 8.42 -5.95
N LEU A 107 12.32 9.44 -6.70
CA LEU A 107 13.45 10.30 -6.34
C LEU A 107 13.08 11.12 -5.11
N THR A 108 14.06 11.34 -4.22
CA THR A 108 13.88 12.23 -3.08
C THR A 108 13.44 13.63 -3.52
N GLY A 109 12.34 14.09 -2.94
CA GLY A 109 11.66 15.34 -3.28
C GLY A 109 10.72 15.23 -4.49
N GLY A 110 10.50 14.03 -5.03
CA GLY A 110 9.69 13.75 -6.21
C GLY A 110 8.41 12.95 -5.90
N CYS A 111 7.98 12.99 -4.65
CA CYS A 111 6.89 12.18 -4.13
C CYS A 111 5.53 12.49 -4.79
N GLU A 112 5.14 11.65 -5.74
CA GLU A 112 3.77 11.52 -6.27
C GLU A 112 3.11 10.37 -5.52
N THR A 113 2.32 10.72 -4.50
CA THR A 113 1.74 9.74 -3.56
C THR A 113 0.72 8.83 -4.25
N SER A 114 0.67 7.58 -3.80
CA SER A 114 -0.44 6.68 -4.07
C SER A 114 -1.42 6.76 -2.90
N THR A 115 -2.72 6.85 -3.20
CA THR A 115 -3.76 6.80 -2.17
C THR A 115 -4.14 5.35 -1.90
N GLY A 116 -4.05 4.96 -0.63
CA GLY A 116 -4.52 3.69 -0.09
C GLY A 116 -5.75 3.88 0.80
N THR A 117 -6.42 2.77 1.10
CA THR A 117 -7.46 2.72 2.13
C THR A 117 -7.42 1.36 2.81
N ASN A 118 -7.57 1.34 4.13
CA ASN A 118 -7.81 0.11 4.87
C ASN A 118 -9.29 -0.04 5.25
N GLU A 119 -10.15 0.83 4.71
CA GLU A 119 -11.58 0.66 4.79
C GLU A 119 -11.93 -0.67 4.10
N CYS A 120 -12.44 -1.60 4.89
CA CYS A 120 -12.84 -2.93 4.44
C CYS A 120 -11.70 -3.86 4.03
N ALA A 121 -10.56 -3.69 4.69
CA ALA A 121 -9.56 -4.73 4.88
C ALA A 121 -10.06 -5.74 5.93
N PHE A 122 -10.48 -6.93 5.49
CA PHE A 122 -11.06 -8.00 6.31
C PHE A 122 -10.32 -9.35 6.18
N ALA A 123 -9.17 -9.37 5.49
CA ALA A 123 -8.41 -10.58 5.28
C ALA A 123 -7.89 -11.11 6.61
N THR A 124 -7.84 -12.43 6.71
CA THR A 124 -7.44 -13.08 7.94
C THR A 124 -5.92 -13.21 8.03
N GLY A 125 -5.35 -12.76 9.15
CA GLY A 125 -4.29 -13.46 9.87
C GLY A 125 -2.87 -13.42 9.31
N VAL A 126 -2.22 -12.26 9.45
CA VAL A 126 -0.75 -12.17 9.59
C VAL A 126 -0.44 -11.83 11.06
N PRO A 127 0.56 -12.44 11.71
CA PRO A 127 0.93 -12.11 13.08
C PRO A 127 1.10 -10.60 13.29
N ASN A 128 0.72 -10.10 14.47
CA ASN A 128 0.87 -8.69 14.78
C ASN A 128 2.34 -8.25 14.71
N PRO A 129 2.63 -7.01 14.27
CA PRO A 129 3.96 -6.45 14.32
C PRO A 129 4.48 -6.39 15.77
N PRO A 130 5.80 -6.54 16.02
CA PRO A 130 6.39 -6.49 17.36
C PRO A 130 6.12 -5.20 18.15
N CYS A 131 5.92 -4.06 17.47
CA CYS A 131 5.58 -2.78 18.13
C CYS A 131 4.11 -2.69 18.54
N ASP A 132 3.24 -3.59 18.06
CA ASP A 132 1.81 -3.60 18.38
C ASP A 132 1.27 -5.05 18.54
N PRO A 133 1.82 -5.84 19.48
CA PRO A 133 1.59 -7.27 19.56
C PRO A 133 0.14 -7.65 19.96
N TRP A 134 -0.62 -6.70 20.50
CA TRP A 134 -1.98 -6.91 20.99
C TRP A 134 -3.02 -6.00 20.33
N GLY A 135 -2.62 -5.16 19.37
CA GLY A 135 -3.53 -4.28 18.65
C GLY A 135 -4.55 -5.04 17.82
N ASN A 136 -5.71 -4.42 17.64
CA ASN A 136 -6.60 -4.80 16.55
C ASN A 136 -5.99 -4.25 15.26
N ILE A 137 -5.75 -5.12 14.27
CA ILE A 137 -5.03 -4.74 13.05
C ILE A 137 -5.93 -4.92 11.85
N VAL A 138 -6.24 -3.80 11.23
CA VAL A 138 -6.88 -3.70 9.92
C VAL A 138 -5.88 -3.08 8.97
N ASP A 139 -5.35 -3.89 8.06
CA ASP A 139 -4.12 -3.60 7.34
C ASP A 139 -4.22 -3.73 5.83
N THR A 140 -3.21 -3.19 5.18
CA THR A 140 -3.03 -3.24 3.73
C THR A 140 -1.56 -3.34 3.42
N TRP A 141 -1.27 -3.97 2.28
CA TRP A 141 0.07 -4.40 1.92
C TRP A 141 0.52 -3.80 0.60
N TYR A 142 1.78 -3.40 0.59
CA TYR A 142 2.47 -2.84 -0.56
C TYR A 142 3.80 -3.53 -0.76
N SER A 143 4.29 -3.57 -2.00
CA SER A 143 5.60 -4.14 -2.32
C SER A 143 6.45 -3.15 -3.11
N PHE A 144 7.74 -3.09 -2.84
CA PHE A 144 8.70 -2.31 -3.60
C PHE A 144 10.10 -2.89 -3.49
N ASN A 145 10.98 -2.55 -4.44
CA ASN A 145 12.39 -2.92 -4.40
C ASN A 145 13.24 -1.68 -4.09
N SER A 146 14.21 -1.79 -3.17
CA SER A 146 15.12 -0.68 -2.80
C SER A 146 16.04 -0.23 -3.94
N SER A 147 16.11 -1.00 -5.02
CA SER A 147 16.87 -0.75 -6.23
C SER A 147 18.36 -0.56 -5.92
N TRP A 148 18.91 0.65 -6.03
CA TRP A 148 20.31 0.94 -5.67
C TRP A 148 20.41 1.80 -4.42
N ALA A 149 19.27 2.24 -3.88
CA ALA A 149 19.22 3.02 -2.67
C ALA A 149 19.47 2.10 -1.46
N THR A 150 20.31 2.56 -0.55
CA THR A 150 20.49 1.95 0.77
C THR A 150 19.77 2.72 1.86
N ASN A 151 19.39 3.96 1.57
CA ASN A 151 18.63 4.85 2.44
C ASN A 151 17.35 5.24 1.70
N LEU A 152 16.22 4.95 2.32
CA LEU A 152 14.89 5.23 1.81
C LEU A 152 14.16 6.17 2.78
N THR A 153 13.24 6.94 2.23
CA THR A 153 12.28 7.73 3.00
C THR A 153 10.89 7.22 2.66
N LEU A 154 10.19 6.70 3.65
CA LEU A 154 8.78 6.32 3.55
C LEU A 154 7.94 7.50 4.05
N SER A 155 7.15 8.08 3.15
CA SER A 155 6.20 9.13 3.45
C SER A 155 4.81 8.53 3.56
N LEU A 156 4.20 8.68 4.74
CA LEU A 156 2.86 8.22 5.07
C LEU A 156 2.09 9.37 5.70
N GLU A 157 0.88 9.60 5.20
CA GLU A 157 0.02 10.67 5.69
C GLU A 157 -1.41 10.16 5.77
N ALA A 158 -2.00 10.18 6.96
CA ALA A 158 -3.42 9.91 7.13
C ALA A 158 -4.25 11.03 6.49
N VAL A 159 -5.26 10.68 5.70
CA VAL A 159 -6.14 11.65 5.03
C VAL A 159 -7.49 11.67 5.74
N ASP A 160 -8.28 10.61 5.57
CA ASP A 160 -9.55 10.44 6.31
C ASP A 160 -9.43 9.42 7.44
N ALA A 161 -8.38 8.58 7.43
CA ALA A 161 -8.05 7.72 8.57
C ALA A 161 -7.66 8.56 9.80
N GLU A 162 -7.94 8.07 11.01
CA GLU A 162 -7.58 8.80 12.24
C GLU A 162 -6.06 8.85 12.43
N PHE A 163 -5.39 7.73 12.18
CA PHE A 163 -3.94 7.60 12.18
C PHE A 163 -3.51 6.39 11.34
N VAL A 164 -2.21 6.30 11.04
CA VAL A 164 -1.61 5.13 10.39
C VAL A 164 -0.37 4.66 11.15
N ASN A 165 -0.18 3.35 11.16
CA ASN A 165 0.98 2.65 11.63
C ASN A 165 1.65 1.94 10.44
N ALA A 166 2.94 1.62 10.54
CA ALA A 166 3.69 1.05 9.42
C ALA A 166 4.73 0.01 9.87
N ALA A 167 4.99 -0.99 9.03
CA ALA A 167 5.99 -2.03 9.27
C ALA A 167 6.60 -2.50 7.95
N ILE A 168 7.90 -2.82 7.99
CA ILE A 168 8.66 -3.31 6.83
C ILE A 168 9.09 -4.76 7.05
N TYR A 169 8.91 -5.57 6.02
CA TYR A 169 9.24 -6.99 5.99
C TYR A 169 9.99 -7.35 4.71
N THR A 170 10.76 -8.44 4.74
CA THR A 170 11.38 -9.04 3.54
C THR A 170 10.58 -10.20 2.96
N ALA A 171 9.58 -10.73 3.70
CA ALA A 171 8.73 -11.85 3.29
C ALA A 171 7.40 -11.85 4.06
N CYS A 172 6.39 -12.51 3.47
CA CYS A 172 5.01 -12.61 3.99
C CYS A 172 4.87 -13.65 5.12
N ASP A 173 5.45 -14.85 4.96
CA ASP A 173 5.14 -16.00 5.82
C ASP A 173 6.05 -16.18 7.06
N ALA A 174 7.16 -15.44 7.13
CA ALA A 174 8.08 -15.40 8.26
C ALA A 174 9.14 -14.31 8.02
N PRO A 175 9.11 -13.16 8.70
CA PRO A 175 9.95 -12.05 8.28
C PRO A 175 11.28 -12.04 9.03
N GLU A 176 12.37 -11.79 8.30
CA GLU A 176 13.33 -10.83 8.84
C GLU A 176 12.59 -9.49 8.91
N TYR A 177 11.85 -9.31 10.01
CA TYR A 177 11.19 -8.06 10.34
C TYR A 177 12.27 -7.00 10.42
N ILE A 178 12.11 -5.91 9.67
CA ILE A 178 13.12 -4.85 9.66
C ILE A 178 12.80 -3.87 10.78
N GLU A 179 11.64 -3.22 10.72
CA GLU A 179 11.25 -2.20 11.69
C GLU A 179 9.75 -1.90 11.60
N CYS A 180 9.16 -1.32 12.65
CA CYS A 180 7.80 -0.82 12.64
C CYS A 180 7.59 0.38 13.55
N TRP A 181 6.56 1.16 13.22
CA TRP A 181 6.25 2.46 13.81
C TRP A 181 4.75 2.56 14.06
N THR A 182 4.40 3.11 15.21
CA THR A 182 3.02 3.40 15.61
C THR A 182 2.81 4.90 15.69
N GLY A 183 1.65 5.40 15.26
CA GLY A 183 1.32 6.83 15.27
C GLY A 183 2.23 7.64 14.35
N VAL A 184 2.36 7.22 13.09
CA VAL A 184 3.25 7.87 12.12
C VAL A 184 2.71 9.26 11.79
N ASP A 185 3.50 10.28 12.11
CA ASP A 185 3.17 11.71 11.90
C ASP A 185 4.26 12.47 11.11
N ALA A 186 5.33 11.78 10.71
CA ALA A 186 6.44 12.32 9.94
C ALA A 186 7.07 11.24 9.03
N PRO A 187 7.81 11.64 7.97
CA PRO A 187 8.52 10.69 7.10
C PRO A 187 9.48 9.79 7.87
N ILE A 188 9.50 8.51 7.51
CA ILE A 188 10.29 7.47 8.15
C ILE A 188 11.57 7.23 7.35
N ALA A 189 12.72 7.33 7.99
CA ALA A 189 13.99 6.95 7.39
C ALA A 189 14.25 5.45 7.56
N LEU A 190 14.55 4.76 6.46
CA LEU A 190 14.75 3.31 6.42
C LEU A 190 16.11 2.98 5.80
N ASN A 191 16.89 2.14 6.49
CA ASN A 191 18.17 1.65 5.98
C ASN A 191 18.03 0.18 5.60
N VAL A 192 18.23 -0.13 4.32
CA VAL A 192 18.09 -1.48 3.77
C VAL A 192 19.23 -1.78 2.79
N PRO A 193 19.58 -3.05 2.56
CA PRO A 193 20.48 -3.39 1.47
C PRO A 193 19.88 -2.96 0.12
N ALA A 194 20.74 -2.59 -0.83
CA ALA A 194 20.33 -2.35 -2.20
C ALA A 194 19.75 -3.64 -2.83
N ASN A 195 18.83 -3.47 -3.77
CA ASN A 195 18.16 -4.51 -4.54
C ASN A 195 17.42 -5.53 -3.66
N THR A 196 16.80 -5.04 -2.60
CA THR A 196 16.02 -5.86 -1.66
C THR A 196 14.54 -5.69 -1.98
N GLU A 197 13.86 -6.81 -2.21
CA GLU A 197 12.39 -6.84 -2.26
C GLU A 197 11.83 -6.67 -0.84
N LEU A 198 10.92 -5.72 -0.69
CA LEU A 198 10.36 -5.30 0.59
C LEU A 198 8.84 -5.29 0.51
N LEU A 199 8.24 -5.63 1.65
CA LEU A 199 6.82 -5.48 1.90
C LEU A 199 6.60 -4.39 2.94
N LEU A 200 5.69 -3.47 2.65
CA LEU A 200 5.19 -2.47 3.57
C LEU A 200 3.78 -2.84 3.98
N ARG A 201 3.57 -2.97 5.30
CA ARG A 201 2.26 -3.12 5.92
C ARG A 201 1.86 -1.79 6.54
N ILE A 202 0.68 -1.30 6.20
CA ILE A 202 0.07 -0.09 6.79
C ILE A 202 -1.19 -0.51 7.52
N TRP A 203 -1.37 -0.09 8.77
CA TRP A 203 -2.54 -0.47 9.57
C TRP A 203 -3.03 0.60 10.55
N ASN A 204 -4.24 0.40 11.05
CA ASN A 204 -4.75 0.98 12.29
C ASN A 204 -5.79 0.04 12.93
N GLY A 205 -6.58 0.55 13.88
CA GLY A 205 -7.58 -0.22 14.62
C GLY A 205 -8.82 -0.62 13.84
N GLY A 206 -9.00 -0.14 12.61
CA GLY A 206 -10.22 -0.33 11.83
C GLY A 206 -11.41 0.45 12.41
N GLY A 207 -12.62 0.16 11.91
CA GLY A 207 -13.84 0.79 12.41
C GLY A 207 -13.81 2.31 12.25
N VAL A 208 -13.81 3.06 13.36
CA VAL A 208 -13.75 4.53 13.33
C VAL A 208 -12.37 5.07 12.96
N ASP A 209 -11.32 4.27 13.14
CA ASP A 209 -9.96 4.65 12.78
C ASP A 209 -9.69 4.47 11.27
N ALA A 210 -10.46 3.58 10.62
CA ALA A 210 -10.26 3.21 9.23
C ALA A 210 -10.50 4.40 8.29
N GLY A 211 -9.78 4.41 7.17
CA GLY A 211 -9.98 5.43 6.15
C GLY A 211 -8.85 5.46 5.14
N THR A 212 -8.79 6.57 4.41
CA THR A 212 -7.79 6.80 3.37
C THR A 212 -6.49 7.35 3.93
N TYR A 213 -5.39 7.04 3.25
CA TYR A 213 -4.06 7.57 3.54
C TYR A 213 -3.25 7.67 2.24
N ASN A 214 -2.21 8.49 2.26
CA ASN A 214 -1.23 8.61 1.20
C ASN A 214 0.03 7.82 1.55
N VAL A 215 0.59 7.12 0.57
CA VAL A 215 1.83 6.36 0.69
C VAL A 215 2.78 6.67 -0.46
N CYS A 216 4.06 6.77 -0.14
CA CYS A 216 5.11 7.04 -1.09
C CYS A 216 6.45 6.55 -0.54
N VAL A 217 7.25 5.92 -1.39
CA VAL A 217 8.60 5.51 -1.04
C VAL A 217 9.55 6.28 -1.93
N GLU A 218 10.39 7.08 -1.29
CA GLU A 218 11.48 7.81 -1.92
C GLU A 218 12.80 7.15 -1.57
N GLY A 219 13.76 7.27 -2.46
CA GLY A 219 15.11 6.82 -2.21
C GLY A 219 16.08 7.69 -2.94
N ASP A 220 17.27 7.81 -2.34
CA ASP A 220 18.43 8.25 -3.09
C ASP A 220 18.82 7.14 -4.04
N PHE A 221 18.15 7.19 -5.17
CA PHE A 221 18.70 6.79 -6.41
C PHE A 221 20.06 7.51 -6.57
N ASN A 222 21.17 6.80 -6.44
CA ASN A 222 22.43 7.19 -7.07
C ASN A 222 22.27 7.20 -8.62
N VAL A 223 21.45 8.13 -9.10
CA VAL A 223 21.59 8.78 -10.41
C VAL A 223 22.83 9.67 -10.36
N GLY A 224 23.22 10.07 -9.15
CA GLY A 224 24.53 10.56 -8.81
C GLY A 224 25.60 9.61 -9.30
N VAL A 225 26.27 10.07 -10.34
CA VAL A 225 27.64 9.73 -10.68
C VAL A 225 28.44 9.75 -9.37
N SER A 226 28.70 8.59 -8.75
CA SER A 226 30.07 8.39 -8.31
C SER A 226 30.83 8.53 -9.60
N ALA A 227 31.54 9.64 -9.78
CA ALA A 227 32.50 9.75 -10.85
C ALA A 227 33.30 8.47 -10.73
N SER A 228 33.17 7.56 -11.70
CA SER A 228 34.24 6.62 -11.93
C SER A 228 35.37 7.54 -12.33
N THR A 229 36.15 7.95 -11.35
CA THR A 229 37.44 8.55 -11.58
C THR A 229 38.12 7.52 -12.47
N GLY A 230 38.51 7.93 -13.69
CA GLY A 230 39.59 7.24 -14.35
C GLY A 230 40.75 7.10 -13.36
N SER A 231 41.73 6.27 -13.66
CA SER A 231 42.89 6.01 -12.80
C SER A 231 43.63 7.26 -12.23
N ALA A 232 43.28 8.48 -12.70
CA ALA A 232 43.78 9.79 -12.26
C ALA A 232 42.74 10.79 -11.66
N GLY A 233 41.50 10.42 -11.34
CA GLY A 233 40.57 11.35 -10.65
C GLY A 233 39.71 12.28 -11.54
N GLN A 234 39.77 12.14 -12.88
CA GLN A 234 39.05 13.03 -13.81
C GLN A 234 37.64 12.53 -14.18
N LEU A 235 36.72 13.48 -14.36
CA LEU A 235 35.34 13.26 -14.82
C LEU A 235 35.31 12.96 -16.32
N ILE A 236 34.57 11.91 -16.71
CA ILE A 236 34.34 11.55 -18.11
C ILE A 236 33.19 12.40 -18.66
N GLN A 237 33.46 13.11 -19.74
CA GLN A 237 32.50 13.92 -20.47
C GLN A 237 31.94 13.12 -21.64
N LEU A 238 30.62 13.19 -21.80
CA LEU A 238 29.88 12.64 -22.92
C LEU A 238 29.32 13.79 -23.77
N TYR A 239 29.57 13.78 -25.07
CA TYR A 239 29.00 14.78 -25.98
C TYR A 239 28.96 14.29 -27.43
N PRO A 240 28.02 14.79 -28.25
CA PRO A 240 26.88 15.61 -27.85
C PRO A 240 25.86 14.77 -27.04
N VAL A 241 25.16 15.41 -26.10
CA VAL A 241 23.98 14.84 -25.43
C VAL A 241 22.90 15.92 -25.46
N PRO A 242 21.76 15.71 -26.14
CA PRO A 242 21.34 14.50 -26.86
C PRO A 242 22.25 14.13 -28.05
N VAL A 243 22.36 12.83 -28.35
CA VAL A 243 23.16 12.29 -29.46
C VAL A 243 22.27 11.77 -30.58
N ARG A 244 22.68 11.98 -31.83
CA ARG A 244 22.03 11.40 -33.01
C ARG A 244 22.76 10.16 -33.49
N ASP A 245 24.03 10.33 -33.87
CA ASP A 245 24.75 9.30 -34.61
C ASP A 245 25.96 8.78 -33.83
N VAL A 246 26.79 9.69 -33.31
CA VAL A 246 28.07 9.35 -32.67
C VAL A 246 28.21 10.06 -31.33
N LEU A 247 28.38 9.28 -30.27
CA LEU A 247 28.66 9.76 -28.91
C LEU A 247 30.18 9.75 -28.66
N THR A 248 30.74 10.86 -28.20
CA THR A 248 32.15 10.92 -27.79
C THR A 248 32.27 10.82 -26.28
N ALA A 249 33.18 9.98 -25.78
CA ALA A 249 33.51 9.82 -24.37
C ALA A 249 35.00 10.11 -24.12
N GLN A 250 35.30 11.05 -23.21
CA GLN A 250 36.68 11.41 -22.83
C GLN A 250 36.75 12.14 -21.47
N PRO A 251 37.86 12.06 -20.70
CA PRO A 251 39.04 11.23 -20.95
C PRO A 251 38.84 9.79 -20.44
N LEU A 252 39.34 8.78 -21.17
CA LEU A 252 39.17 7.35 -20.85
C LEU A 252 40.38 6.71 -20.16
N ASP A 253 41.16 7.48 -19.40
CA ASP A 253 42.42 7.03 -18.80
C ASP A 253 42.23 5.83 -17.85
N GLY A 254 42.61 4.64 -18.35
CA GLY A 254 42.53 3.38 -17.60
C GLY A 254 41.27 2.55 -17.84
N ILE A 255 40.35 3.00 -18.70
CA ILE A 255 39.18 2.22 -19.10
C ILE A 255 39.53 1.37 -20.30
N ALA A 256 39.37 0.05 -20.22
CA ALA A 256 39.66 -0.87 -21.32
C ALA A 256 38.45 -1.13 -22.23
N THR A 257 37.24 -1.08 -21.66
CA THR A 257 35.99 -1.42 -22.34
C THR A 257 34.91 -0.41 -22.03
N LEU A 258 34.11 -0.05 -23.03
CA LEU A 258 32.92 0.77 -22.90
C LEU A 258 31.70 -0.05 -23.33
N THR A 259 30.66 -0.07 -22.51
CA THR A 259 29.42 -0.84 -22.75
C THR A 259 28.21 0.09 -22.62
N VAL A 260 27.34 0.09 -23.62
CA VAL A 260 26.05 0.80 -23.53
C VAL A 260 24.98 -0.18 -23.07
N VAL A 261 24.21 0.22 -22.07
CA VAL A 261 23.07 -0.53 -21.56
C VAL A 261 21.80 0.32 -21.57
N ASP A 262 20.63 -0.31 -21.74
CA ASP A 262 19.35 0.35 -21.53
C ASP A 262 18.99 0.49 -20.04
N LEU A 263 17.87 1.15 -19.74
CA LEU A 263 17.37 1.33 -18.37
C LEU A 263 16.97 0.02 -17.69
N GLN A 264 16.79 -1.07 -18.45
CA GLN A 264 16.55 -2.41 -17.94
C GLN A 264 17.85 -3.21 -17.72
N GLY A 265 19.02 -2.58 -17.94
CA GLY A 265 20.33 -3.19 -17.74
C GLY A 265 20.80 -4.12 -18.87
N ARG A 266 20.08 -4.19 -20.00
CA ARG A 266 20.49 -5.02 -21.14
C ARG A 266 21.65 -4.37 -21.88
N THR A 267 22.70 -5.14 -22.14
CA THR A 267 23.83 -4.69 -22.97
C THR A 267 23.43 -4.62 -24.43
N LEU A 268 23.57 -3.43 -25.03
CA LEU A 268 23.23 -3.16 -26.42
C LEU A 268 24.46 -3.13 -27.31
N MET A 269 25.57 -2.62 -26.79
CA MET A 269 26.85 -2.58 -27.50
C MET A 269 28.00 -2.57 -26.51
N SER A 270 29.14 -3.12 -26.93
CA SER A 270 30.40 -3.05 -26.20
C SER A 270 31.54 -2.77 -27.18
N THR A 271 32.46 -1.90 -26.80
CA THR A 271 33.65 -1.56 -27.58
C THR A 271 34.88 -1.52 -26.69
N SER A 272 36.03 -1.92 -27.22
CA SER A 272 37.30 -1.68 -26.52
C SER A 272 37.81 -0.28 -26.82
N THR A 273 38.33 0.40 -25.81
CA THR A 273 38.97 1.71 -25.95
C THR A 273 40.36 1.61 -26.60
N ASN A 274 40.96 0.42 -26.65
CA ASN A 274 42.34 0.18 -27.07
C ASN A 274 43.37 1.08 -26.36
N GLY A 275 43.08 1.50 -25.13
CA GLY A 275 43.93 2.41 -24.37
C GLY A 275 43.95 3.86 -24.88
N LEU A 276 43.02 4.23 -25.77
CA LEU A 276 42.86 5.61 -26.23
C LEU A 276 42.26 6.48 -25.12
N ARG A 277 42.66 7.76 -25.08
CA ARG A 277 42.11 8.76 -24.15
C ARG A 277 40.71 9.25 -24.50
N SER A 278 40.23 8.95 -25.70
CA SER A 278 38.92 9.34 -26.19
C SER A 278 38.39 8.23 -27.08
N ALA A 279 37.10 7.94 -27.00
CA ALA A 279 36.44 6.98 -27.86
C ALA A 279 35.17 7.59 -28.46
N GLN A 280 34.86 7.18 -29.68
CA GLN A 280 33.63 7.48 -30.37
C GLN A 280 32.80 6.21 -30.48
N LEU A 281 31.56 6.28 -30.03
CA LEU A 281 30.59 5.20 -30.05
C LEU A 281 29.55 5.53 -31.12
N ASP A 282 29.44 4.67 -32.14
CA ASP A 282 28.33 4.74 -33.11
C ASP A 282 27.06 4.20 -32.46
N VAL A 283 26.08 5.08 -32.28
CA VAL A 283 24.80 4.82 -31.61
C VAL A 283 23.62 4.89 -32.58
N ASN A 284 23.86 4.89 -33.90
CA ASN A 284 22.81 4.95 -34.92
C ASN A 284 21.80 3.80 -34.82
N THR A 285 22.24 2.65 -34.32
CA THR A 285 21.41 1.45 -34.20
C THR A 285 20.54 1.44 -32.95
N LEU A 286 20.76 2.38 -32.01
CA LEU A 286 19.96 2.51 -30.81
C LEU A 286 18.63 3.21 -31.13
N ALA A 287 17.55 2.72 -30.54
CA ALA A 287 16.26 3.41 -30.59
C ALA A 287 16.32 4.74 -29.82
N PRO A 288 15.46 5.73 -30.13
CA PRO A 288 15.33 6.92 -29.30
C PRO A 288 15.03 6.55 -27.84
N GLY A 289 15.73 7.16 -26.88
CA GLY A 289 15.61 6.80 -25.47
C GLY A 289 16.81 7.17 -24.61
N SER A 290 16.74 6.82 -23.32
CA SER A 290 17.83 7.04 -22.35
C SER A 290 18.69 5.79 -22.16
N TYR A 291 20.00 5.99 -22.12
CA TYR A 291 21.00 4.93 -22.02
C TYR A 291 22.06 5.24 -20.97
N VAL A 292 22.69 4.19 -20.46
CA VAL A 292 23.82 4.26 -19.54
C VAL A 292 25.07 3.74 -20.25
N LEU A 293 26.19 4.44 -20.07
CA LEU A 293 27.51 4.01 -20.50
C LEU A 293 28.28 3.46 -19.29
N LEU A 294 28.78 2.24 -19.40
CA LEU A 294 29.65 1.58 -18.44
C LEU A 294 31.08 1.53 -18.97
N GLY A 295 32.08 1.79 -18.13
CA GLY A 295 33.50 1.55 -18.36
C GLY A 295 33.99 0.43 -17.45
N ASP A 296 34.52 -0.65 -18.03
CA ASP A 296 34.97 -1.85 -17.30
C ASP A 296 33.93 -2.36 -16.29
N GLY A 297 32.65 -2.32 -16.68
CA GLY A 297 31.51 -2.76 -15.87
C GLY A 297 31.00 -1.73 -14.85
N SER A 298 31.69 -0.61 -14.66
CA SER A 298 31.27 0.48 -13.76
C SER A 298 30.61 1.61 -14.54
N MET A 299 29.56 2.25 -14.00
CA MET A 299 28.91 3.37 -14.70
C MET A 299 29.88 4.56 -14.87
N VAL A 300 30.06 5.02 -16.11
CA VAL A 300 30.90 6.18 -16.47
C VAL A 300 30.10 7.39 -16.92
N GLY A 301 28.85 7.21 -17.34
CA GLY A 301 27.97 8.32 -17.74
C GLY A 301 26.63 7.87 -18.30
N ARG A 302 25.79 8.83 -18.70
CA ARG A 302 24.47 8.60 -19.29
C ARG A 302 24.25 9.53 -20.47
N PHE A 303 23.45 9.10 -21.44
CA PHE A 303 23.10 9.92 -22.60
C PHE A 303 21.69 9.62 -23.11
N VAL A 304 21.14 10.57 -23.86
CA VAL A 304 19.85 10.45 -24.54
C VAL A 304 20.09 10.36 -26.03
N LYS A 305 19.53 9.34 -26.68
CA LYS A 305 19.47 9.17 -28.13
C LYS A 305 18.20 9.84 -28.66
N GLU A 306 18.36 10.74 -29.64
CA GLU A 306 17.24 11.29 -30.42
C GLU A 306 16.69 10.30 -31.44
#